data_AF-A0A1I5SF83-F1
#
_entry.id   AF-A0A1I5SF83-F1
#
_cell.length_a   1.000
_cell.length_b   1.000
_cell.length_c   1.000
_cell.angle_alpha   90.00
_cell.angle_beta   90.00
_cell.angle_gamma   90.00
#
_symmetry.space_group_name_H-M   'P 1'
#
loop_
_entity.id
_entity.type
_entity.pdbx_description
1 polymer ?
#
loop_
_entity_poly.entity_id
_entity_poly.type
_entity_poly.pdbx_seq_one_letter_code
_entity_poly.pdbx_strand_id
1 'polypeptide(L)'
;MNTILANAEWGMTMKRLYIVLMIMILICGCSAHNDKNLNVSESTDTITEERGSDDVTITLLSDDVSEESVNKVKDAWRQLSVIVPIFDIEIAIGPSTRHEQRDGLVNFTELEIGSDDFYEIFVNKCTGLPYWKVVGLSEYAFGYTPVNTENEVIEYLEKREEKTFPLFALFFSEKYSKESDIQMSRDCAYYLTKYALDNYSYKDFAEKEYRGEWLTVLDAGVDFRFDEIDEIVESATAEKQGTAIYVVCGGNTWEIHEVEWLKSANDVYSMLYDAEDGIQKLCKRIAIESDIYDEESFRKNVKVIPTDKSDISTAKDGVIVLKHPLSFIHEYVHITLGYSKTEQWLNEGLAEYYCADYEDEYVSRHNQWDEYYQSWLDEGVIDDELKAIYEQDGTLQYEENIIENYQKLREKVGDEQNQYSCLTYALGITDLMYFGTEMREEASRRTVNDIYGGKVATDKVGNRLTYESAMVVVADLVAKYGVDSIIASKGSFEEDFGMTSNEYIQNYIDNKAFMHFLGE
;
A
#
# COMPACT_ATOMS: atom_id res chain seq x y z
N MET A 1 -30.86 -48.01 10.04
CA MET A 1 -31.41 -49.21 10.68
C MET A 1 -30.36 -50.32 10.56
N ASN A 2 -29.71 -50.60 11.69
CA ASN A 2 -28.87 -51.76 12.09
C ASN A 2 -27.77 -52.25 11.13
N THR A 3 -26.49 -51.95 11.40
CA THR A 3 -25.58 -52.56 12.42
C THR A 3 -25.28 -54.03 12.14
N ILE A 4 -24.00 -54.35 11.89
CA ILE A 4 -23.23 -55.39 12.60
C ILE A 4 -21.74 -54.97 12.57
N LEU A 5 -21.20 -54.88 13.78
CA LEU A 5 -19.81 -54.74 14.19
C LEU A 5 -19.03 -56.04 13.94
N ALA A 6 -17.70 -55.97 13.79
CA ALA A 6 -16.77 -56.42 14.83
C ALA A 6 -15.30 -56.53 14.34
N ASN A 7 -14.45 -55.84 15.11
CA ASN A 7 -13.17 -56.28 15.68
C ASN A 7 -11.92 -56.50 14.80
N ALA A 8 -10.96 -55.59 14.99
CA ALA A 8 -9.59 -55.93 15.35
C ALA A 8 -8.95 -54.76 16.15
N GLU A 9 -9.14 -54.76 17.47
CA GLU A 9 -8.18 -54.14 18.39
C GLU A 9 -6.95 -55.06 18.54
N TRP A 10 -5.79 -54.46 18.78
CA TRP A 10 -4.79 -54.79 19.83
C TRP A 10 -3.41 -54.24 19.41
N GLY A 11 -2.96 -53.20 20.10
CA GLY A 11 -1.66 -52.54 19.85
C GLY A 11 -1.43 -51.35 20.77
N MET A 12 -1.51 -51.62 22.07
CA MET A 12 -1.54 -50.69 23.20
C MET A 12 -0.15 -50.07 23.51
N THR A 13 -0.17 -48.81 23.93
CA THR A 13 0.60 -48.22 25.06
C THR A 13 2.12 -48.34 25.13
N MET A 14 2.81 -47.20 24.98
CA MET A 14 3.87 -46.68 25.88
C MET A 14 4.60 -45.51 25.23
N LYS A 15 4.22 -44.25 25.53
CA LYS A 15 5.10 -43.07 25.34
C LYS A 15 4.65 -41.74 25.97
N ARG A 16 3.77 -41.78 26.98
CA ARG A 16 3.44 -40.61 27.81
C ARG A 16 3.43 -41.00 29.28
N LEU A 17 4.60 -40.94 29.92
CA LEU A 17 4.88 -40.82 31.36
C LEU A 17 6.33 -41.27 31.58
N TYR A 18 7.34 -40.39 31.49
CA TYR A 18 8.67 -40.64 32.12
C TYR A 18 9.63 -39.44 32.21
N ILE A 19 9.18 -38.19 32.04
CA ILE A 19 10.07 -37.02 32.20
C ILE A 19 9.37 -35.95 33.06
N VAL A 20 9.00 -36.33 34.30
CA VAL A 20 8.65 -35.39 35.39
C VAL A 20 9.33 -35.82 36.71
N LEU A 21 10.29 -36.76 36.69
CA LEU A 21 10.91 -37.20 37.95
C LEU A 21 12.38 -37.61 37.78
N MET A 22 13.26 -36.61 37.63
CA MET A 22 14.69 -36.73 37.92
C MET A 22 15.18 -35.43 38.55
N ILE A 23 14.85 -35.26 39.82
CA ILE A 23 15.58 -34.39 40.76
C ILE A 23 16.60 -35.27 41.50
N MET A 24 17.78 -34.69 41.74
CA MET A 24 18.90 -35.13 42.60
C MET A 24 20.10 -35.75 41.89
N ILE A 25 21.18 -34.94 41.80
CA ILE A 25 22.57 -35.23 42.19
C ILE A 25 23.24 -33.83 42.27
N LEU A 26 23.51 -33.25 43.44
CA LEU A 26 24.74 -33.43 44.25
C LEU A 26 26.03 -33.28 43.45
N ILE A 27 26.62 -32.08 43.39
CA ILE A 27 28.07 -31.92 43.58
C ILE A 27 28.33 -30.72 44.49
N CYS A 28 28.80 -31.04 45.69
CA CYS A 28 29.48 -30.14 46.61
C CYS A 28 30.87 -29.78 46.07
N GLY A 29 31.30 -28.55 46.30
CA GLY A 29 32.70 -28.14 46.28
C GLY A 29 32.94 -27.14 47.41
N CYS A 30 33.46 -27.62 48.53
CA CYS A 30 33.72 -26.87 49.75
C CYS A 30 35.06 -26.10 49.74
N SER A 31 35.13 -25.17 50.71
CA SER A 31 36.29 -24.65 51.45
C SER A 31 36.76 -23.25 51.01
N ALA A 32 37.11 -22.32 51.90
CA ALA A 32 37.33 -22.41 53.34
C ALA A 32 37.12 -21.04 54.01
N HIS A 33 36.63 -21.11 55.24
CA HIS A 33 36.58 -20.05 56.23
C HIS A 33 37.95 -19.93 56.91
N ASN A 34 38.49 -18.73 57.09
CA ASN A 34 39.28 -18.42 58.29
C ASN A 34 39.41 -16.92 58.57
N ASP A 35 39.54 -16.66 59.86
CA ASP A 35 39.19 -15.45 60.61
C ASP A 35 40.40 -14.52 60.89
N LYS A 36 40.09 -13.24 61.13
CA LYS A 36 40.78 -12.22 61.98
C LYS A 36 42.12 -11.60 61.57
N ASN A 37 42.13 -10.28 61.30
CA ASN A 37 42.54 -9.25 62.29
C ASN A 37 42.42 -7.80 61.77
N LEU A 38 42.14 -6.90 62.72
CA LEU A 38 42.03 -5.44 62.68
C LEU A 38 43.14 -4.71 61.89
N ASN A 39 42.75 -3.69 61.09
CA ASN A 39 43.18 -2.30 61.31
C ASN A 39 42.43 -1.28 60.42
N VAL A 40 42.29 -0.09 61.01
CA VAL A 40 41.64 1.14 60.56
C VAL A 40 42.37 1.80 59.38
N SER A 41 41.66 2.19 58.31
CA SER A 41 41.53 3.59 57.85
C SER A 41 40.76 3.69 56.53
N GLU A 42 39.96 4.75 56.43
CA GLU A 42 39.19 5.23 55.28
C GLU A 42 39.88 5.09 53.91
N SER A 43 39.16 4.50 52.96
CA SER A 43 39.22 4.89 51.55
C SER A 43 37.91 4.46 50.88
N THR A 44 37.21 5.46 50.34
CA THR A 44 36.21 5.39 49.27
C THR A 44 36.48 4.23 48.31
N ASP A 45 35.52 3.33 48.13
CA ASP A 45 35.11 2.81 46.82
C ASP A 45 34.00 1.74 46.93
N THR A 46 32.98 1.96 46.07
CA THR A 46 32.11 0.98 45.40
C THR A 46 31.66 -0.26 46.18
N ILE A 47 30.47 -0.16 46.77
CA ILE A 47 29.59 -1.32 46.91
C ILE A 47 28.92 -1.53 45.55
N THR A 48 29.44 -2.49 44.79
CA THR A 48 28.72 -3.13 43.70
C THR A 48 27.64 -4.01 44.34
N GLU A 49 26.49 -3.41 44.64
CA GLU A 49 25.27 -4.17 44.91
C GLU A 49 24.81 -4.77 43.58
N GLU A 50 24.56 -6.08 43.59
CA GLU A 50 23.93 -6.80 42.49
C GLU A 50 22.65 -6.07 42.09
N ARG A 51 22.67 -5.43 40.90
CA ARG A 51 21.50 -4.81 40.28
C ARG A 51 20.41 -5.88 40.11
N GLY A 52 19.46 -5.89 41.04
CA GLY A 52 18.15 -6.44 40.82
C GLY A 52 17.49 -5.76 39.62
N SER A 53 16.85 -6.54 38.79
CA SER A 53 16.26 -6.21 37.48
C SER A 53 15.07 -5.23 37.50
N ASP A 54 14.85 -4.45 38.57
CA ASP A 54 13.53 -3.85 38.85
C ASP A 54 13.44 -2.31 38.75
N ASP A 55 14.53 -1.57 38.57
CA ASP A 55 14.49 -0.10 38.53
C ASP A 55 14.99 0.49 37.21
N VAL A 56 14.05 0.98 36.39
CA VAL A 56 14.38 1.87 35.25
C VAL A 56 14.88 3.21 35.78
N THR A 57 16.02 3.66 35.25
CA THR A 57 16.54 4.99 35.55
C THR A 57 15.89 6.00 34.61
N ILE A 58 15.20 6.99 35.18
CA ILE A 58 14.55 8.06 34.43
C ILE A 58 15.35 9.35 34.62
N THR A 59 15.81 9.94 33.51
CA THR A 59 16.48 11.24 33.47
C THR A 59 15.45 12.36 33.42
N LEU A 60 15.50 13.31 34.35
CA LEU A 60 14.65 14.50 34.33
C LEU A 60 15.34 15.62 33.56
N LEU A 61 14.70 16.13 32.52
CA LEU A 61 15.23 17.20 31.67
C LEU A 61 14.82 18.61 32.15
N SER A 62 14.00 18.67 33.21
CA SER A 62 13.57 19.91 33.84
C SER A 62 13.07 19.67 35.27
N ASP A 63 13.18 20.69 36.12
CA ASP A 63 12.76 20.65 37.53
C ASP A 63 11.23 20.73 37.71
N ASP A 64 10.48 21.00 36.63
CA ASP A 64 9.02 21.11 36.62
C ASP A 64 8.29 19.79 36.27
N VAL A 65 9.04 18.69 36.14
CA VAL A 65 8.48 17.34 35.98
C VAL A 65 7.84 16.87 37.28
N SER A 66 6.61 16.35 37.21
CA SER A 66 5.87 15.91 38.37
C SER A 66 6.28 14.51 38.84
N GLU A 67 6.23 14.27 40.15
CA GLU A 67 6.47 12.93 40.72
C GLU A 67 5.42 11.92 40.23
N GLU A 68 4.20 12.37 39.97
CA GLU A 68 3.13 11.56 39.38
C GLU A 68 3.52 11.04 37.99
N SER A 69 4.05 11.92 37.14
CA SER A 69 4.52 11.57 35.80
C SER A 69 5.68 10.57 35.82
N VAL A 70 6.64 10.76 36.75
CA VAL A 70 7.73 9.80 36.97
C VAL A 70 7.19 8.42 37.36
N ASN A 71 6.27 8.37 38.31
CA ASN A 71 5.68 7.11 38.78
C ASN A 71 4.86 6.43 37.68
N LYS A 72 4.07 7.18 36.91
CA LYS A 72 3.29 6.66 35.78
C LYS A 72 4.19 6.00 34.72
N VAL A 73 5.32 6.64 34.38
CA VAL A 73 6.32 6.08 33.44
C VAL A 73 7.00 4.83 34.01
N LYS A 74 7.35 4.82 35.31
CA LYS A 74 7.93 3.63 35.97
C LYS A 74 6.96 2.46 35.97
N ASP A 75 5.70 2.69 36.31
CA ASP A 75 4.66 1.66 36.34
C ASP A 75 4.39 1.11 34.94
N ALA A 76 4.40 1.97 33.92
CA ALA A 76 4.26 1.56 32.52
C ALA A 76 5.44 0.69 32.06
N TRP A 77 6.67 1.13 32.36
CA TRP A 77 7.87 0.34 32.05
C TRP A 77 7.85 -1.03 32.73
N ARG A 78 7.50 -1.06 34.02
CA ARG A 78 7.45 -2.31 34.79
C ARG A 78 6.47 -3.31 34.19
N GLN A 79 5.30 -2.87 33.77
CA GLN A 79 4.31 -3.77 33.16
C GLN A 79 4.74 -4.22 31.76
N LEU A 80 5.21 -3.30 30.92
CA LEU A 80 5.61 -3.64 29.55
C LEU A 80 6.86 -4.53 29.50
N SER A 81 7.82 -4.33 30.40
CA SER A 81 9.07 -5.10 30.49
C SER A 81 8.88 -6.59 30.83
N VAL A 82 7.71 -6.98 31.33
CA VAL A 82 7.36 -8.39 31.55
C VAL A 82 7.12 -9.12 30.22
N ILE A 83 6.68 -8.39 29.20
CA ILE A 83 6.32 -8.92 27.88
C ILE A 83 7.41 -8.63 26.87
N VAL A 84 7.87 -7.38 26.84
CA VAL A 84 8.85 -6.87 25.89
C VAL A 84 10.23 -6.86 26.55
N PRO A 85 11.28 -7.38 25.89
CA PRO A 85 12.64 -7.31 26.40
C PRO A 85 13.22 -5.88 26.24
N ILE A 86 12.72 -4.92 27.04
CA ILE A 86 13.11 -3.50 27.05
C ILE A 86 14.42 -3.30 27.82
N PHE A 87 15.46 -4.05 27.44
CA PHE A 87 16.79 -3.86 27.99
C PHE A 87 17.49 -2.73 27.21
N ASP A 88 18.26 -1.89 27.91
CA ASP A 88 19.12 -0.84 27.32
C ASP A 88 18.44 0.43 26.78
N ILE A 89 17.18 0.72 27.14
CA ILE A 89 16.54 2.02 26.82
C ILE A 89 16.82 3.05 27.92
N GLU A 90 17.36 4.22 27.56
CA GLU A 90 17.43 5.38 28.45
C GLU A 90 16.08 6.12 28.37
N ILE A 91 15.38 6.28 29.50
CA ILE A 91 14.11 7.04 29.54
C ILE A 91 14.38 8.44 30.09
N ALA A 92 13.84 9.46 29.42
CA ALA A 92 13.83 10.82 29.93
C ALA A 92 12.43 11.42 29.96
N ILE A 93 12.20 12.33 30.91
CA ILE A 93 10.98 13.13 31.00
C ILE A 93 11.35 14.61 30.92
N GLY A 94 10.72 15.32 29.99
CA GLY A 94 10.91 16.75 29.77
C GLY A 94 9.66 17.59 29.99
N PRO A 95 9.81 18.93 29.98
CA PRO A 95 8.68 19.84 30.09
C PRO A 95 7.75 19.68 28.89
N SER A 96 6.49 20.10 29.03
CA SER A 96 5.39 19.85 28.07
C SER A 96 5.63 20.27 26.61
N THR A 97 6.68 21.03 26.31
CA THR A 97 6.91 21.67 24.99
C THR A 97 8.24 21.29 24.34
N ARG A 98 9.07 20.45 24.96
CA ARG A 98 10.43 20.20 24.47
C ARG A 98 10.79 18.72 24.47
N HIS A 99 11.08 18.23 23.28
CA HIS A 99 11.79 16.96 23.09
C HIS A 99 13.30 17.20 23.04
N GLU A 100 14.05 16.23 23.55
CA GLU A 100 15.48 16.08 23.31
C GLU A 100 15.70 14.82 22.50
N GLN A 101 16.45 14.96 21.40
CA GLN A 101 16.83 13.84 20.55
C GLN A 101 18.27 13.43 20.86
N ARG A 102 18.44 12.19 21.30
CA ARG A 102 19.71 11.51 21.47
C ARG A 102 19.52 10.03 21.12
N ASP A 103 20.47 9.43 20.41
CA ASP A 103 20.38 8.01 20.04
C ASP A 103 20.21 7.12 21.28
N GLY A 104 19.20 6.26 21.26
CA GLY A 104 18.86 5.36 22.38
C GLY A 104 18.08 6.01 23.54
N LEU A 105 17.72 7.29 23.43
CA LEU A 105 16.89 8.01 24.40
C LEU A 105 15.41 7.99 24.00
N VAL A 106 14.58 7.41 24.85
CA VAL A 106 13.12 7.54 24.75
C VAL A 106 12.67 8.68 25.66
N ASN A 107 12.18 9.76 25.06
CA ASN A 107 11.76 10.97 25.77
C ASN A 107 10.23 11.10 25.79
N PHE A 108 9.69 11.39 26.96
CA PHE A 108 8.29 11.79 27.17
C PHE A 108 8.18 13.23 27.66
N THR A 109 7.20 13.97 27.14
CA THR A 109 6.80 15.26 27.70
C THR A 109 5.72 15.07 28.75
N GLU A 110 5.62 15.99 29.70
CA GLU A 110 4.48 16.06 30.64
C GLU A 110 3.11 16.07 29.93
N LEU A 111 3.03 16.64 28.73
CA LEU A 111 1.80 16.66 27.95
C LEU A 111 1.39 15.25 27.48
N GLU A 112 2.35 14.47 26.96
CA GLU A 112 2.12 13.09 26.52
C GLU A 112 1.78 12.19 27.72
N ILE A 113 2.44 12.40 28.86
CA ILE A 113 2.18 11.61 30.08
C ILE A 113 0.78 11.90 30.63
N GLY A 114 0.33 13.15 30.54
CA GLY A 114 -1.02 13.57 30.93
C GLY A 114 -2.12 13.15 29.96
N SER A 115 -1.79 12.60 28.79
CA SER A 115 -2.78 12.24 27.77
C SER A 115 -3.51 10.92 28.08
N ASP A 116 -4.74 10.80 27.56
CA ASP A 116 -5.58 9.61 27.70
C ASP A 116 -5.00 8.40 26.95
N ASP A 117 -4.24 8.65 25.87
CA ASP A 117 -3.54 7.66 25.04
C ASP A 117 -2.10 7.38 25.48
N PHE A 118 -1.72 7.80 26.70
CA PHE A 118 -0.34 7.68 27.20
C PHE A 118 0.27 6.28 27.00
N TYR A 119 -0.49 5.21 27.23
CA TYR A 119 0.02 3.84 27.11
C TYR A 119 0.34 3.45 25.66
N GLU A 120 -0.45 3.93 24.68
CA GLU A 120 -0.16 3.75 23.26
C GLU A 120 1.10 4.55 22.88
N ILE A 121 1.22 5.80 23.34
CA ILE A 121 2.43 6.62 23.15
C ILE A 121 3.66 5.93 23.75
N PHE A 122 3.52 5.39 24.96
CA PHE A 122 4.58 4.70 25.68
C PHE A 122 5.06 3.46 24.92
N VAL A 123 4.14 2.59 24.51
CA VAL A 123 4.45 1.38 23.74
C VAL A 123 5.08 1.74 22.39
N ASN A 124 4.52 2.72 21.67
CA ASN A 124 5.04 3.16 20.38
C ASN A 124 6.51 3.58 20.50
N LYS A 125 6.81 4.50 21.43
CA LYS A 125 8.17 5.01 21.62
C LYS A 125 9.16 3.95 22.09
N CYS A 126 8.71 2.93 22.83
CA CYS A 126 9.58 1.86 23.31
C CYS A 126 9.83 0.74 22.28
N THR A 127 8.97 0.60 21.26
CA THR A 127 8.99 -0.59 20.40
C THR A 127 9.10 -0.30 18.90
N GLY A 128 8.60 0.86 18.43
CA GLY A 128 8.58 1.21 17.01
C GLY A 128 7.75 0.25 16.14
N LEU A 129 6.78 -0.44 16.73
CA LEU A 129 5.91 -1.38 16.01
C LEU A 129 4.85 -0.67 15.14
N PRO A 130 4.26 -1.35 14.15
CA PRO A 130 3.06 -0.88 13.45
C PRO A 130 1.94 -0.48 14.41
N TYR A 131 1.12 0.50 14.01
CA TYR A 131 0.15 1.13 14.91
C TYR A 131 -0.80 0.14 15.59
N TRP A 132 -1.34 -0.84 14.86
CA TRP A 132 -2.23 -1.83 15.47
C TRP A 132 -1.53 -2.73 16.50
N LYS A 133 -0.25 -3.07 16.28
CA LYS A 133 0.53 -3.86 17.25
C LYS A 133 0.78 -3.04 18.51
N VAL A 134 0.99 -1.72 18.37
CA VAL A 134 1.07 -0.79 19.50
C VAL A 134 -0.23 -0.79 20.28
N VAL A 135 -1.38 -0.64 19.61
CA VAL A 135 -2.70 -0.66 20.24
C VAL A 135 -2.92 -1.98 20.97
N GLY A 136 -2.82 -3.11 20.28
CA GLY A 136 -3.06 -4.44 20.86
C GLY A 136 -2.11 -4.77 22.02
N LEU A 137 -0.84 -4.40 21.93
CA LEU A 137 0.13 -4.61 23.01
C LEU A 137 -0.13 -3.69 24.20
N SER A 138 -0.53 -2.44 23.98
CA SER A 138 -0.93 -1.53 25.06
C SER A 138 -2.14 -2.09 25.81
N GLU A 139 -3.14 -2.58 25.09
CA GLU A 139 -4.34 -3.14 25.67
C GLU A 139 -4.06 -4.42 26.46
N TYR A 140 -3.22 -5.30 25.91
CA TYR A 140 -2.79 -6.52 26.58
C TYR A 140 -1.96 -6.23 27.84
N ALA A 141 -0.99 -5.32 27.76
CA ALA A 141 -0.04 -5.06 28.85
C ALA A 141 -0.66 -4.30 30.03
N PHE A 142 -1.61 -3.39 29.76
CA PHE A 142 -2.17 -2.48 30.77
C PHE A 142 -3.61 -2.81 31.18
N GLY A 143 -4.07 -4.03 30.90
CA GLY A 143 -5.28 -4.58 31.49
C GLY A 143 -6.59 -4.07 30.86
N TYR A 144 -6.60 -3.86 29.56
CA TYR A 144 -7.81 -3.54 28.82
C TYR A 144 -8.85 -4.68 28.93
N THR A 145 -10.12 -4.31 29.04
CA THR A 145 -11.23 -5.26 28.96
C THR A 145 -11.96 -5.03 27.64
N PRO A 146 -11.89 -5.99 26.69
CA PRO A 146 -12.57 -5.88 25.40
C PRO A 146 -14.06 -5.59 25.56
N VAL A 147 -14.60 -4.75 24.68
CA VAL A 147 -16.03 -4.42 24.67
C VAL A 147 -16.82 -5.53 23.97
N ASN A 148 -16.31 -6.00 22.84
CA ASN A 148 -16.88 -7.11 22.09
C ASN A 148 -16.15 -8.41 22.46
N THR A 149 -16.89 -9.51 22.45
CA THR A 149 -16.33 -10.84 22.59
C THR A 149 -15.55 -11.26 21.34
N GLU A 150 -14.63 -12.22 21.49
CA GLU A 150 -13.86 -12.77 20.37
C GLU A 150 -14.78 -13.28 19.24
N ASN A 151 -15.92 -13.90 19.59
CA ASN A 151 -16.92 -14.35 18.62
C ASN A 151 -17.61 -13.21 17.87
N GLU A 152 -17.89 -12.09 18.52
CA GLU A 152 -18.49 -10.91 17.88
C GLU A 152 -17.49 -10.24 16.92
N VAL A 153 -16.19 -10.24 17.27
CA VAL A 153 -15.13 -9.79 16.38
C VAL A 153 -15.02 -10.68 15.15
N ILE A 154 -15.07 -12.01 15.31
CA ILE A 154 -15.10 -12.94 14.18
C ILE A 154 -16.31 -12.67 13.30
N GLU A 155 -17.52 -12.58 13.88
CA GLU A 155 -18.75 -12.31 13.13
C GLU A 155 -18.68 -11.00 12.35
N TYR A 156 -18.06 -9.96 12.93
CA TYR A 156 -17.79 -8.71 12.23
C TYR A 156 -16.85 -8.94 11.04
N LEU A 157 -15.74 -9.64 11.25
CA LEU A 157 -14.78 -9.98 10.21
C LEU A 157 -15.45 -10.76 9.07
N GLU A 158 -16.25 -11.81 9.34
CA GLU A 158 -16.89 -12.61 8.28
C GLU A 158 -17.78 -11.75 7.36
N LYS A 159 -18.39 -10.69 7.92
CA LYS A 159 -19.31 -9.80 7.23
C LYS A 159 -18.64 -8.65 6.47
N ARG A 160 -17.34 -8.41 6.67
CA ARG A 160 -16.61 -7.37 5.93
C ARG A 160 -16.57 -7.71 4.44
N GLU A 161 -16.81 -6.70 3.61
CA GLU A 161 -16.82 -6.83 2.16
C GLU A 161 -15.39 -6.90 1.62
N GLU A 162 -14.48 -6.12 2.20
CA GLU A 162 -13.10 -5.97 1.78
C GLU A 162 -12.25 -7.22 2.05
N LYS A 163 -12.75 -8.16 2.88
CA LYS A 163 -12.02 -9.36 3.32
C LYS A 163 -10.59 -9.05 3.81
N THR A 164 -10.43 -7.90 4.48
CA THR A 164 -9.21 -7.46 5.17
C THR A 164 -9.47 -7.12 6.62
N PHE A 165 -8.41 -7.19 7.43
CA PHE A 165 -8.46 -6.83 8.84
C PHE A 165 -8.51 -5.31 9.04
N PRO A 166 -9.28 -4.78 10.00
CA PRO A 166 -9.36 -3.35 10.27
C PRO A 166 -8.18 -2.85 11.12
N LEU A 167 -6.93 -3.08 10.66
CA LEU A 167 -5.71 -2.84 11.43
C LEU A 167 -4.85 -1.70 10.89
N PHE A 168 -5.21 -1.11 9.76
CA PHE A 168 -4.62 0.16 9.30
C PHE A 168 -4.94 1.32 10.27
N ALA A 169 -3.98 2.24 10.44
CA ALA A 169 -4.04 3.33 11.43
C ALA A 169 -5.35 4.16 11.39
N LEU A 170 -5.95 4.39 10.22
CA LEU A 170 -7.19 5.17 10.15
C LEU A 170 -8.42 4.46 10.69
N PHE A 171 -8.39 3.13 10.84
CA PHE A 171 -9.47 2.40 11.52
C PHE A 171 -9.64 2.83 12.98
N PHE A 172 -8.58 3.34 13.60
CA PHE A 172 -8.56 3.84 14.97
C PHE A 172 -8.82 5.36 15.08
N SER A 173 -9.10 6.03 13.96
CA SER A 173 -9.27 7.49 13.91
C SER A 173 -10.74 7.90 13.76
N GLU A 174 -11.24 8.71 14.69
CA GLU A 174 -12.61 9.27 14.69
C GLU A 174 -12.98 10.06 13.42
N LYS A 175 -11.99 10.52 12.63
CA LYS A 175 -12.25 11.23 11.37
C LYS A 175 -12.79 10.31 10.26
N TYR A 176 -12.37 9.04 10.23
CA TYR A 176 -12.64 8.10 9.14
C TYR A 176 -13.37 6.83 9.60
N SER A 177 -13.46 6.63 10.91
CA SER A 177 -14.15 5.50 11.53
C SER A 177 -15.21 5.98 12.50
N LYS A 178 -16.32 5.23 12.57
CA LYS A 178 -17.30 5.42 13.63
C LYS A 178 -16.79 4.78 14.91
N GLU A 179 -17.29 5.21 16.04
CA GLU A 179 -16.93 4.66 17.36
C GLU A 179 -17.01 3.13 17.42
N SER A 180 -18.06 2.54 16.82
CA SER A 180 -18.21 1.08 16.75
C SER A 180 -17.09 0.40 15.96
N ASP A 181 -16.63 1.03 14.88
CA ASP A 181 -15.57 0.49 14.02
C ASP A 181 -14.21 0.61 14.73
N ILE A 182 -13.97 1.73 15.42
CA ILE A 182 -12.78 1.92 16.25
C ILE A 182 -12.74 0.84 17.33
N GLN A 183 -13.83 0.67 18.07
CA GLN A 183 -13.93 -0.31 19.14
C GLN A 183 -13.70 -1.74 18.63
N MET A 184 -14.29 -2.08 17.48
CA MET A 184 -14.07 -3.39 16.86
C MET A 184 -12.61 -3.60 16.42
N SER A 185 -11.97 -2.54 15.91
CA SER A 185 -10.55 -2.56 15.51
C SER A 185 -9.62 -2.76 16.70
N ARG A 186 -9.93 -2.11 17.83
CA ARG A 186 -9.23 -2.27 19.11
C ARG A 186 -9.38 -3.70 19.64
N ASP A 187 -10.61 -4.20 19.75
CA ASP A 187 -10.87 -5.58 20.18
C ASP A 187 -10.17 -6.59 19.25
N CYS A 188 -10.17 -6.37 17.94
CA CYS A 188 -9.45 -7.19 16.97
C CYS A 188 -7.93 -7.19 17.21
N ALA A 189 -7.32 -6.01 17.37
CA ALA A 189 -5.89 -5.87 17.66
C ALA A 189 -5.52 -6.55 18.99
N TYR A 190 -6.37 -6.41 20.02
CA TYR A 190 -6.20 -7.08 21.30
C TYR A 190 -6.24 -8.59 21.18
N TYR A 191 -7.28 -9.17 20.56
CA TYR A 191 -7.41 -10.63 20.49
C TYR A 191 -6.30 -11.27 19.66
N LEU A 192 -5.91 -10.64 18.54
CA LEU A 192 -4.78 -11.10 17.75
C LEU A 192 -3.46 -11.01 18.53
N THR A 193 -3.23 -9.92 19.26
CA THR A 193 -2.04 -9.76 20.11
C THR A 193 -2.02 -10.79 21.23
N LYS A 194 -3.16 -10.99 21.92
CA LYS A 194 -3.33 -11.99 22.96
C LYS A 194 -3.03 -13.38 22.44
N TYR A 195 -3.60 -13.74 21.29
CA TYR A 195 -3.34 -15.02 20.64
C TYR A 195 -1.85 -15.22 20.39
N ALA A 196 -1.19 -14.24 19.77
CA ALA A 196 0.22 -14.32 19.44
C ALA A 196 1.09 -14.46 20.71
N LEU A 197 0.87 -13.65 21.74
CA LEU A 197 1.70 -13.65 22.96
C LEU A 197 1.43 -14.84 23.90
N ASP A 198 0.20 -15.39 23.91
CA ASP A 198 -0.11 -16.57 24.72
C ASP A 198 0.48 -17.86 24.11
N ASN A 199 0.75 -17.87 22.79
CA ASN A 199 1.25 -19.04 22.06
C ASN A 199 2.71 -18.93 21.61
N TYR A 200 3.23 -17.71 21.43
CA TYR A 200 4.53 -17.41 20.84
C TYR A 200 5.31 -16.37 21.64
N SER A 201 6.56 -16.11 21.25
CA SER A 201 7.38 -15.09 21.89
C SER A 201 7.01 -13.69 21.43
N TYR A 202 7.35 -12.65 22.21
CA TYR A 202 7.22 -11.25 21.76
C TYR A 202 7.97 -11.00 20.44
N LYS A 203 9.15 -11.61 20.28
CA LYS A 203 9.93 -11.48 19.04
C LYS A 203 9.13 -11.99 17.85
N ASP A 204 8.48 -13.14 18.00
CA ASP A 204 7.64 -13.69 16.95
C ASP A 204 6.42 -12.78 16.67
N PHE A 205 5.76 -12.26 17.70
CA PHE A 205 4.67 -11.28 17.53
C PHE A 205 5.13 -10.03 16.78
N ALA A 206 6.32 -9.52 17.06
CA ALA A 206 6.87 -8.33 16.40
C ALA A 206 7.14 -8.58 14.90
N GLU A 207 7.73 -9.74 14.56
CA GLU A 207 8.28 -10.03 13.23
C GLU A 207 7.36 -10.84 12.31
N LYS A 208 6.38 -11.58 12.85
CA LYS A 208 5.56 -12.51 12.08
C LYS A 208 4.09 -12.11 12.08
N GLU A 209 3.34 -12.81 11.23
CA GLU A 209 1.90 -12.68 11.12
C GLU A 209 1.17 -13.95 11.56
N TYR A 210 0.07 -13.76 12.31
CA TYR A 210 -0.69 -14.82 12.96
C TYR A 210 -2.19 -14.80 12.65
N ARG A 211 -2.69 -13.83 11.86
CA ARG A 211 -4.12 -13.73 11.48
C ARG A 211 -4.73 -15.04 10.97
N GLY A 212 -4.13 -15.66 9.95
CA GLY A 212 -4.68 -16.88 9.36
C GLY A 212 -4.70 -18.07 10.32
N GLU A 213 -3.67 -18.18 11.17
CA GLU A 213 -3.60 -19.21 12.21
C GLU A 213 -4.67 -18.98 13.29
N TRP A 214 -4.81 -17.74 13.76
CA TRP A 214 -5.82 -17.33 14.74
C TRP A 214 -7.23 -17.65 14.23
N LEU A 215 -7.56 -17.26 12.99
CA LEU A 215 -8.87 -17.58 12.38
C LEU A 215 -9.10 -19.09 12.25
N THR A 216 -8.07 -19.86 11.91
CA THR A 216 -8.17 -21.33 11.82
C THR A 216 -8.43 -21.97 13.18
N VAL A 217 -7.77 -21.50 14.24
CA VAL A 217 -8.00 -21.99 15.62
C VAL A 217 -9.43 -21.74 16.08
N LEU A 218 -10.02 -20.65 15.60
CA LEU A 218 -11.39 -20.25 15.94
C LEU A 218 -12.47 -20.94 15.08
N ASP A 219 -12.08 -21.84 14.17
CA ASP A 219 -12.98 -22.49 13.20
C ASP A 219 -13.75 -21.46 12.36
N ALA A 220 -13.16 -20.28 12.14
CA ALA A 220 -13.71 -19.25 11.28
C ALA A 220 -13.51 -19.71 9.82
N GLY A 221 -14.61 -19.96 9.11
CA GLY A 221 -14.60 -20.39 7.71
C GLY A 221 -14.27 -19.26 6.73
N VAL A 222 -13.50 -18.26 7.15
CA VAL A 222 -13.31 -17.01 6.41
C VAL A 222 -11.97 -17.01 5.70
N ASP A 223 -12.02 -16.76 4.41
CA ASP A 223 -10.85 -16.48 3.60
C ASP A 223 -10.58 -14.96 3.64
N PHE A 224 -9.52 -14.58 4.35
CA PHE A 224 -9.07 -13.20 4.48
C PHE A 224 -7.82 -12.99 3.65
N ARG A 225 -7.76 -11.89 2.91
CA ARG A 225 -6.55 -11.47 2.20
C ARG A 225 -5.57 -10.88 3.21
N PHE A 226 -4.33 -11.35 3.14
CA PHE A 226 -3.19 -10.68 3.74
C PHE A 226 -1.94 -10.96 2.89
N ASP A 227 -1.55 -9.97 2.11
CA ASP A 227 -0.39 -10.01 1.22
C ASP A 227 0.64 -8.92 1.54
N GLU A 228 1.69 -8.84 0.72
CA GLU A 228 2.78 -7.86 0.88
C GLU A 228 2.30 -6.40 0.77
N ILE A 229 1.20 -6.13 0.08
CA ILE A 229 0.62 -4.79 -0.04
C ILE A 229 -0.16 -4.46 1.23
N ASP A 230 -0.94 -5.41 1.76
CA ASP A 230 -1.62 -5.24 3.05
C ASP A 230 -0.59 -4.94 4.17
N GLU A 231 0.57 -5.61 4.18
CA GLU A 231 1.69 -5.31 5.10
C GLU A 231 2.16 -3.85 5.01
N ILE A 232 2.29 -3.32 3.79
CA ILE A 232 2.73 -1.94 3.54
C ILE A 232 1.67 -0.94 4.03
N VAL A 233 0.40 -1.17 3.70
CA VAL A 233 -0.70 -0.26 4.06
C VAL A 233 -0.93 -0.27 5.57
N GLU A 234 -0.91 -1.42 6.24
CA GLU A 234 -1.06 -1.50 7.70
C GLU A 234 0.13 -0.88 8.46
N SER A 235 1.31 -0.86 7.84
CA SER A 235 2.50 -0.20 8.40
C SER A 235 2.52 1.31 8.14
N ALA A 236 1.56 1.85 7.38
CA ALA A 236 1.50 3.26 7.08
C ALA A 236 1.27 4.10 8.34
N THR A 237 1.97 5.23 8.43
CA THR A 237 1.79 6.19 9.52
C THR A 237 0.77 7.25 9.13
N ALA A 238 -0.07 7.68 10.07
CA ALA A 238 -1.04 8.74 9.84
C ALA A 238 -0.90 9.85 10.90
N GLU A 239 -0.81 11.11 10.44
CA GLU A 239 -0.76 12.29 11.32
C GLU A 239 -1.81 13.32 10.89
N LYS A 240 -2.62 13.79 11.84
CA LYS A 240 -3.56 14.89 11.60
C LYS A 240 -2.85 16.23 11.69
N GLN A 241 -2.87 17.00 10.60
CA GLN A 241 -2.36 18.37 10.59
C GLN A 241 -3.41 19.32 10.00
N GLY A 242 -3.99 20.15 10.86
CA GLY A 242 -5.10 21.03 10.48
C GLY A 242 -6.33 20.23 10.01
N THR A 243 -6.77 20.47 8.78
CA THR A 243 -7.92 19.78 8.16
C THR A 243 -7.53 18.49 7.42
N ALA A 244 -6.24 18.30 7.13
CA ALA A 244 -5.73 17.14 6.40
C ALA A 244 -5.28 16.03 7.34
N ILE A 245 -5.29 14.80 6.84
CA ILE A 245 -4.47 13.72 7.40
C ILE A 245 -3.32 13.46 6.42
N TYR A 246 -2.11 13.42 6.93
CA TYR A 246 -0.93 13.03 6.19
C TYR A 246 -0.66 11.56 6.45
N VAL A 247 -0.80 10.73 5.42
CA VAL A 247 -0.50 9.30 5.47
C VAL A 247 0.80 9.04 4.72
N VAL A 248 1.77 8.39 5.36
CA VAL A 248 2.99 7.92 4.69
C VAL A 248 2.85 6.43 4.46
N CYS A 249 2.72 6.02 3.19
CA CYS A 249 2.52 4.65 2.76
C CYS A 249 3.49 4.35 1.62
N GLY A 250 4.23 3.23 1.68
CA GLY A 250 5.16 2.85 0.61
C GLY A 250 6.24 3.91 0.27
N GLY A 251 6.55 4.83 1.19
CA GLY A 251 7.44 5.98 0.95
C GLY A 251 6.75 7.22 0.34
N ASN A 252 5.52 7.07 -0.16
CA ASN A 252 4.70 8.17 -0.67
C ASN A 252 4.00 8.91 0.46
N THR A 253 3.78 10.21 0.29
CA THR A 253 3.04 11.05 1.25
C THR A 253 1.69 11.43 0.67
N TRP A 254 0.62 11.00 1.31
CA TRP A 254 -0.77 11.27 0.95
C TRP A 254 -1.33 12.37 1.85
N GLU A 255 -1.60 13.54 1.29
CA GLU A 255 -2.27 14.65 1.99
C GLU A 255 -3.78 14.55 1.76
N ILE A 256 -4.43 13.80 2.64
CA ILE A 256 -5.85 13.43 2.50
C ILE A 256 -6.73 14.51 3.12
N HIS A 257 -7.45 15.21 2.25
CA HIS A 257 -8.54 16.14 2.60
C HIS A 257 -9.89 15.42 2.54
N GLU A 258 -10.94 16.08 3.00
CA GLU A 258 -12.31 15.63 2.75
C GLU A 258 -12.61 15.77 1.25
N VAL A 259 -12.90 14.63 0.61
CA VAL A 259 -13.31 14.52 -0.80
C VAL A 259 -14.48 13.53 -0.91
N GLU A 260 -15.26 13.64 -1.98
CA GLU A 260 -16.51 12.90 -2.18
C GLU A 260 -16.33 11.39 -2.26
N TRP A 261 -15.13 10.90 -2.56
CA TRP A 261 -14.84 9.48 -2.75
C TRP A 261 -13.93 8.87 -1.67
N LEU A 262 -13.50 9.64 -0.66
CA LEU A 262 -12.77 9.15 0.52
C LEU A 262 -13.51 9.53 1.80
N LYS A 263 -14.52 8.75 2.19
CA LYS A 263 -15.38 9.01 3.36
C LYS A 263 -15.05 8.13 4.55
N SER A 264 -14.45 6.96 4.30
CA SER A 264 -14.21 5.95 5.33
C SER A 264 -12.75 5.47 5.36
N ALA A 265 -12.37 4.81 6.45
CA ALA A 265 -11.07 4.16 6.56
C ALA A 265 -10.90 3.04 5.51
N ASN A 266 -11.99 2.35 5.13
CA ASN A 266 -11.98 1.37 4.04
C ASN A 266 -11.66 2.04 2.69
N ASP A 267 -12.27 3.19 2.39
CA ASP A 267 -12.04 3.89 1.12
C ASP A 267 -10.56 4.29 0.97
N VAL A 268 -9.98 4.81 2.06
CA VAL A 268 -8.56 5.17 2.08
C VAL A 268 -7.68 3.94 1.99
N TYR A 269 -8.00 2.86 2.71
CA TYR A 269 -7.27 1.60 2.65
C TYR A 269 -7.23 1.04 1.24
N SER A 270 -8.38 0.91 0.58
CA SER A 270 -8.50 0.37 -0.77
C SER A 270 -7.73 1.22 -1.78
N MET A 271 -7.85 2.55 -1.71
CA MET A 271 -7.07 3.46 -2.57
C MET A 271 -5.55 3.26 -2.38
N LEU A 272 -5.07 3.19 -1.13
CA LEU A 272 -3.64 2.99 -0.86
C LEU A 272 -3.17 1.61 -1.33
N TYR A 273 -3.98 0.58 -1.14
CA TYR A 273 -3.70 -0.77 -1.60
C TYR A 273 -3.55 -0.80 -3.13
N ASP A 274 -4.54 -0.29 -3.85
CA ASP A 274 -4.53 -0.28 -5.32
C ASP A 274 -3.34 0.53 -5.85
N ALA A 275 -3.08 1.70 -5.27
CA ALA A 275 -1.96 2.54 -5.65
C ALA A 275 -0.60 1.86 -5.46
N GLU A 276 -0.39 1.18 -4.33
CA GLU A 276 0.87 0.50 -4.04
C GLU A 276 1.05 -0.79 -4.85
N ASP A 277 -0.01 -1.56 -5.06
CA ASP A 277 -0.02 -2.71 -5.98
C ASP A 277 0.34 -2.26 -7.40
N GLY A 278 -0.29 -1.17 -7.89
CA GLY A 278 0.00 -0.57 -9.18
C GLY A 278 1.46 -0.10 -9.31
N ILE A 279 2.01 0.57 -8.28
CA ILE A 279 3.42 0.98 -8.27
C ILE A 279 4.34 -0.23 -8.35
N GLN A 280 4.09 -1.28 -7.56
CA GLN A 280 4.94 -2.46 -7.57
C GLN A 280 4.92 -3.16 -8.92
N LYS A 281 3.75 -3.34 -9.53
CA LYS A 281 3.61 -3.93 -10.86
C LYS A 281 4.31 -3.08 -11.92
N LEU A 282 4.16 -1.76 -11.88
CA LEU A 282 4.87 -0.85 -12.76
C LEU A 282 6.39 -0.98 -12.60
N CYS A 283 6.90 -0.98 -11.36
CA CYS A 283 8.33 -1.12 -11.08
C CYS A 283 8.87 -2.46 -11.61
N LYS A 284 8.14 -3.56 -11.36
CA LYS A 284 8.46 -4.91 -11.87
C LYS A 284 8.51 -4.92 -13.39
N ARG A 285 7.52 -4.32 -14.06
CA ARG A 285 7.45 -4.25 -15.53
C ARG A 285 8.62 -3.45 -16.11
N ILE A 286 8.90 -2.27 -15.58
CA ILE A 286 10.04 -1.46 -16.04
C ILE A 286 11.36 -2.19 -15.81
N ALA A 287 11.56 -2.85 -14.67
CA ALA A 287 12.78 -3.61 -14.38
C ALA A 287 12.98 -4.83 -15.31
N ILE A 288 11.90 -5.37 -15.89
CA ILE A 288 11.97 -6.44 -16.88
C ILE A 288 12.34 -5.89 -18.26
N GLU A 289 11.80 -4.72 -18.61
CA GLU A 289 11.97 -4.11 -19.93
C GLU A 289 13.25 -3.26 -20.06
N SER A 290 13.86 -2.86 -18.94
CA SER A 290 14.99 -1.94 -18.85
C SER A 290 16.29 -2.63 -18.40
N ASP A 291 17.43 -2.29 -19.03
CA ASP A 291 18.76 -2.71 -18.57
C ASP A 291 19.36 -1.70 -17.56
N ILE A 292 18.76 -0.52 -17.39
CA ILE A 292 19.29 0.57 -16.56
C ILE A 292 18.57 0.76 -15.22
N TYR A 293 17.34 0.27 -15.09
CA TYR A 293 16.56 0.36 -13.86
C TYR A 293 16.26 -1.03 -13.30
N ASP A 294 16.38 -1.14 -11.98
CA ASP A 294 15.75 -2.19 -11.18
C ASP A 294 14.50 -1.63 -10.48
N GLU A 295 13.75 -2.50 -9.78
CA GLU A 295 12.51 -2.11 -9.10
C GLU A 295 12.71 -0.96 -8.10
N GLU A 296 13.83 -1.00 -7.34
CA GLU A 296 14.11 -0.02 -6.28
C GLU A 296 14.54 1.34 -6.84
N SER A 297 15.39 1.35 -7.87
CA SER A 297 15.90 2.58 -8.49
C SER A 297 14.85 3.32 -9.31
N PHE A 298 13.87 2.60 -9.86
CA PHE A 298 12.74 3.20 -10.57
C PHE A 298 11.78 3.90 -9.62
N ARG A 299 11.45 3.27 -8.49
CA ARG A 299 10.50 3.78 -7.50
C ARG A 299 10.87 5.21 -7.05
N LYS A 300 9.88 6.09 -7.03
CA LYS A 300 9.97 7.47 -6.53
C LYS A 300 9.00 7.71 -5.39
N ASN A 301 9.43 8.51 -4.43
CA ASN A 301 8.55 9.02 -3.40
C ASN A 301 7.87 10.27 -3.93
N VAL A 302 6.54 10.23 -4.00
CA VAL A 302 5.71 11.36 -4.45
C VAL A 302 4.82 11.87 -3.34
N LYS A 303 4.37 13.12 -3.49
CA LYS A 303 3.29 13.67 -2.68
C LYS A 303 1.99 13.59 -3.47
N VAL A 304 0.94 13.02 -2.87
CA VAL A 304 -0.36 12.87 -3.51
C VAL A 304 -1.40 13.70 -2.77
N ILE A 305 -2.23 14.44 -3.50
CA ILE A 305 -3.27 15.31 -2.96
C ILE A 305 -4.60 14.97 -3.67
N PRO A 306 -5.44 14.11 -3.08
CA PRO A 306 -6.82 13.88 -3.54
C PRO A 306 -7.63 15.18 -3.62
N THR A 307 -8.44 15.37 -4.66
CA THR A 307 -9.27 16.57 -4.82
C THR A 307 -10.55 16.34 -5.61
N ASP A 308 -11.60 17.10 -5.28
CA ASP A 308 -12.79 17.25 -6.13
C ASP A 308 -12.82 18.54 -6.92
N LYS A 309 -11.86 19.44 -6.70
CA LYS A 309 -11.89 20.81 -7.26
C LYS A 309 -11.28 20.92 -8.65
N SER A 310 -10.58 19.88 -9.10
CA SER A 310 -9.96 19.81 -10.41
C SER A 310 -10.82 18.99 -11.37
N ASP A 311 -10.84 19.40 -12.63
CA ASP A 311 -11.51 18.64 -13.70
C ASP A 311 -10.69 17.42 -14.14
N ILE A 312 -9.38 17.42 -13.86
CA ILE A 312 -8.44 16.36 -14.24
C ILE A 312 -7.41 16.11 -13.13
N SER A 313 -6.80 14.92 -13.13
CA SER A 313 -5.58 14.66 -12.38
C SER A 313 -4.39 15.37 -13.04
N THR A 314 -3.36 15.70 -12.26
CA THR A 314 -2.13 16.33 -12.78
C THR A 314 -0.89 15.97 -11.97
N ALA A 315 0.24 15.83 -12.64
CA ALA A 315 1.55 15.59 -12.05
C ALA A 315 2.53 16.72 -12.32
N LYS A 316 3.20 17.23 -11.27
CA LYS A 316 4.28 18.21 -11.42
C LYS A 316 5.22 18.24 -10.22
N ASP A 317 6.53 18.29 -10.49
CA ASP A 317 7.58 18.50 -9.48
C ASP A 317 7.48 17.53 -8.28
N GLY A 318 7.15 16.25 -8.54
CA GLY A 318 6.97 15.21 -7.52
C GLY A 318 5.64 15.26 -6.77
N VAL A 319 4.69 16.10 -7.21
CA VAL A 319 3.36 16.24 -6.62
C VAL A 319 2.29 15.80 -7.63
N ILE A 320 1.40 14.91 -7.19
CA ILE A 320 0.23 14.46 -7.93
C ILE A 320 -1.00 15.07 -7.27
N VAL A 321 -1.79 15.83 -8.04
CA VAL A 321 -3.14 16.23 -7.66
C VAL A 321 -4.08 15.22 -8.28
N LEU A 322 -4.74 14.42 -7.45
CA LEU A 322 -5.47 13.22 -7.87
C LEU A 322 -6.97 13.47 -7.84
N LYS A 323 -7.63 13.44 -9.00
CA LYS A 323 -9.09 13.55 -9.09
C LYS A 323 -9.78 12.20 -8.86
N HIS A 324 -9.20 11.11 -9.37
CA HIS A 324 -9.74 9.76 -9.24
C HIS A 324 -8.62 8.73 -9.12
N PRO A 325 -8.75 7.66 -8.29
CA PRO A 325 -7.70 6.65 -8.12
C PRO A 325 -7.25 5.95 -9.39
N LEU A 326 -8.16 5.76 -10.35
CA LEU A 326 -7.85 5.18 -11.68
C LEU A 326 -6.70 5.93 -12.39
N SER A 327 -6.58 7.24 -12.20
CA SER A 327 -5.53 8.04 -12.86
C SER A 327 -4.18 8.02 -12.11
N PHE A 328 -4.07 7.33 -10.97
CA PHE A 328 -2.89 7.47 -10.12
C PHE A 328 -1.60 7.02 -10.82
N ILE A 329 -1.61 5.83 -11.45
CA ILE A 329 -0.42 5.31 -12.13
C ILE A 329 -0.08 6.14 -13.37
N HIS A 330 -1.07 6.64 -14.11
CA HIS A 330 -0.86 7.60 -15.20
C HIS A 330 -0.04 8.81 -14.74
N GLU A 331 -0.47 9.46 -13.67
CA GLU A 331 0.25 10.61 -13.10
C GLU A 331 1.60 10.23 -12.48
N TYR A 332 1.72 9.03 -11.92
CA TYR A 332 2.97 8.52 -11.39
C TYR A 332 4.01 8.33 -12.50
N VAL A 333 3.60 7.81 -13.67
CA VAL A 333 4.45 7.70 -14.85
C VAL A 333 4.94 9.07 -15.30
N HIS A 334 4.12 10.11 -15.29
CA HIS A 334 4.57 11.48 -15.61
C HIS A 334 5.67 12.00 -14.67
N ILE A 335 5.73 11.52 -13.43
CA ILE A 335 6.81 11.86 -12.48
C ILE A 335 8.08 11.05 -12.74
N THR A 336 7.96 9.79 -13.15
CA THR A 336 9.08 8.85 -13.26
C THR A 336 9.67 8.78 -14.67
N LEU A 337 8.85 8.86 -15.71
CA LEU A 337 9.18 8.74 -17.12
C LEU A 337 8.79 10.01 -17.87
N GLY A 338 9.74 10.94 -17.99
CA GLY A 338 9.58 12.14 -18.80
C GLY A 338 10.61 12.19 -19.92
N TYR A 339 10.17 12.36 -21.17
CA TYR A 339 11.07 12.47 -22.33
C TYR A 339 11.34 13.94 -22.69
N SER A 340 10.30 14.69 -23.08
CA SER A 340 10.45 16.07 -23.53
C SER A 340 9.18 16.89 -23.37
N LYS A 341 9.32 18.17 -22.99
CA LYS A 341 8.20 19.12 -22.94
C LYS A 341 7.58 19.42 -24.31
N THR A 342 8.27 19.11 -25.40
CA THR A 342 7.79 19.38 -26.76
C THR A 342 7.15 18.17 -27.43
N GLU A 343 7.46 16.96 -26.97
CA GLU A 343 6.88 15.69 -27.44
C GLU A 343 5.83 15.22 -26.44
N GLN A 344 4.79 16.02 -26.19
CA GLN A 344 3.78 15.71 -25.17
C GLN A 344 3.04 14.40 -25.47
N TRP A 345 2.80 14.10 -26.74
CA TRP A 345 2.23 12.82 -27.16
C TRP A 345 3.04 11.61 -26.66
N LEU A 346 4.37 11.73 -26.57
CA LEU A 346 5.20 10.63 -26.09
C LEU A 346 5.06 10.49 -24.58
N ASN A 347 4.98 11.60 -23.83
CA ASN A 347 4.76 11.53 -22.38
C ASN A 347 3.37 10.95 -22.05
N GLU A 348 2.30 11.46 -22.68
CA GLU A 348 0.95 10.94 -22.46
C GLU A 348 0.83 9.49 -22.95
N GLY A 349 1.37 9.17 -24.13
CA GLY A 349 1.35 7.81 -24.66
C GLY A 349 2.11 6.81 -23.78
N LEU A 350 3.22 7.22 -23.14
CA LEU A 350 3.92 6.39 -22.15
C LEU A 350 3.07 6.18 -20.89
N ALA A 351 2.43 7.23 -20.39
CA ALA A 351 1.57 7.15 -19.22
C ALA A 351 0.42 6.17 -19.45
N GLU A 352 -0.31 6.31 -20.55
CA GLU A 352 -1.39 5.42 -20.99
C GLU A 352 -0.90 3.97 -21.19
N TYR A 353 0.25 3.79 -21.86
CA TYR A 353 0.80 2.46 -22.14
C TYR A 353 1.18 1.68 -20.88
N TYR A 354 1.69 2.37 -19.87
CA TYR A 354 2.12 1.75 -18.62
C TYR A 354 1.03 1.70 -17.54
N CYS A 355 -0.02 2.52 -17.62
CA CYS A 355 -1.16 2.43 -16.69
C CYS A 355 -2.23 1.42 -17.11
N ALA A 356 -2.27 0.99 -18.37
CA ALA A 356 -3.33 0.10 -18.90
C ALA A 356 -3.60 -1.15 -18.03
N ASP A 357 -2.56 -1.85 -17.56
CA ASP A 357 -2.71 -3.04 -16.71
C ASP A 357 -3.35 -2.71 -15.35
N TYR A 358 -2.97 -1.56 -14.77
CA TYR A 358 -3.53 -1.07 -13.52
C TYR A 358 -5.00 -0.67 -13.69
N GLU A 359 -5.33 -0.02 -14.81
CA GLU A 359 -6.70 0.43 -15.09
C GLU A 359 -7.65 -0.75 -15.30
N ASP A 360 -7.23 -1.78 -16.04
CA ASP A 360 -7.97 -3.04 -16.19
C ASP A 360 -8.31 -3.66 -14.83
N GLU A 361 -7.30 -3.85 -14.00
CA GLU A 361 -7.48 -4.46 -12.68
C GLU A 361 -8.33 -3.60 -11.75
N TYR A 362 -8.17 -2.27 -11.80
CA TYR A 362 -8.99 -1.35 -11.02
C TYR A 362 -10.45 -1.43 -11.45
N VAL A 363 -10.73 -1.35 -12.75
CA VAL A 363 -12.09 -1.43 -13.31
C VAL A 363 -12.73 -2.78 -12.97
N SER A 364 -11.96 -3.86 -13.01
CA SER A 364 -12.42 -5.20 -12.60
C SER A 364 -12.72 -5.29 -11.10
N ARG A 365 -11.77 -4.87 -10.23
CA ARG A 365 -11.92 -4.92 -8.76
C ARG A 365 -13.09 -4.09 -8.25
N HIS A 366 -13.32 -2.92 -8.84
CA HIS A 366 -14.35 -1.98 -8.41
C HIS A 366 -15.66 -2.12 -9.18
N ASN A 367 -15.79 -3.16 -10.02
CA ASN A 367 -16.96 -3.40 -10.88
C ASN A 367 -17.40 -2.14 -11.65
N GLN A 368 -16.42 -1.37 -12.14
CA GLN A 368 -16.66 -0.15 -12.92
C GLN A 368 -16.79 -0.44 -14.41
N TRP A 369 -16.63 -1.70 -14.83
CA TRP A 369 -16.69 -2.05 -16.24
C TRP A 369 -18.00 -1.61 -16.89
N ASP A 370 -19.13 -1.75 -16.20
CA ASP A 370 -20.46 -1.32 -16.68
C ASP A 370 -20.53 0.19 -17.01
N GLU A 371 -19.66 1.03 -16.45
CA GLU A 371 -19.60 2.47 -16.77
C GLU A 371 -18.97 2.74 -18.15
N TYR A 372 -18.10 1.85 -18.60
CA TYR A 372 -17.36 1.94 -19.86
C TYR A 372 -17.88 0.97 -20.93
N TYR A 373 -18.50 -0.12 -20.49
CA TYR A 373 -18.90 -1.23 -21.31
C TYR A 373 -20.19 -0.95 -22.09
N GLN A 374 -20.21 -1.47 -23.30
CA GLN A 374 -21.38 -1.56 -24.14
C GLN A 374 -21.58 -3.02 -24.52
N SER A 375 -22.78 -3.58 -24.31
CA SER A 375 -23.05 -5.00 -24.56
C SER A 375 -22.72 -5.44 -25.99
N TRP A 376 -22.86 -4.52 -26.95
CA TRP A 376 -22.56 -4.77 -28.35
C TRP A 376 -21.08 -4.95 -28.67
N LEU A 377 -20.15 -4.54 -27.78
CA LEU A 377 -18.71 -4.79 -27.97
C LEU A 377 -18.41 -6.29 -27.97
N ASP A 378 -18.96 -7.04 -27.01
CA ASP A 378 -18.76 -8.49 -26.94
C ASP A 378 -19.66 -9.22 -27.96
N GLU A 379 -20.87 -8.71 -28.23
CA GLU A 379 -21.78 -9.30 -29.23
C GLU A 379 -21.29 -9.13 -30.68
N GLY A 380 -20.43 -8.14 -30.93
CA GLY A 380 -19.91 -7.85 -32.26
C GLY A 380 -20.87 -7.12 -33.19
N VAL A 381 -22.00 -6.65 -32.68
CA VAL A 381 -23.10 -6.09 -33.48
C VAL A 381 -23.74 -4.93 -32.72
N ILE A 382 -23.74 -3.75 -33.34
CA ILE A 382 -24.44 -2.56 -32.83
C ILE A 382 -25.95 -2.80 -32.91
N ASP A 383 -26.68 -2.53 -31.82
CA ASP A 383 -28.13 -2.62 -31.83
C ASP A 383 -28.78 -1.63 -32.81
N ASP A 384 -30.01 -1.93 -33.24
CA ASP A 384 -30.69 -1.16 -34.29
C ASP A 384 -30.90 0.34 -33.93
N GLU A 385 -31.03 0.67 -32.64
CA GLU A 385 -31.25 2.05 -32.19
C GLU A 385 -29.96 2.87 -32.27
N LEU A 386 -28.87 2.36 -31.70
CA LEU A 386 -27.55 2.98 -31.80
C LEU A 386 -27.05 3.01 -33.24
N LYS A 387 -27.29 1.94 -34.01
CA LYS A 387 -26.94 1.90 -35.42
C LYS A 387 -27.59 3.03 -36.21
N ALA A 388 -28.89 3.27 -35.99
CA ALA A 388 -29.59 4.37 -36.65
C ALA A 388 -29.03 5.75 -36.26
N ILE A 389 -28.61 5.92 -35.00
CA ILE A 389 -27.95 7.14 -34.51
C ILE A 389 -26.61 7.33 -35.23
N TYR A 390 -25.74 6.31 -35.25
CA TYR A 390 -24.45 6.40 -35.91
C TYR A 390 -24.54 6.53 -37.43
N GLU A 391 -25.55 5.95 -38.07
CA GLU A 391 -25.83 6.19 -39.50
C GLU A 391 -26.23 7.63 -39.76
N GLN A 392 -27.05 8.22 -38.89
CA GLN A 392 -27.47 9.62 -38.99
C GLN A 392 -26.30 10.58 -38.76
N ASP A 393 -25.41 10.24 -37.83
CA ASP A 393 -24.22 11.03 -37.48
C ASP A 393 -23.05 10.78 -38.45
N GLY A 394 -23.16 9.79 -39.33
CA GLY A 394 -22.12 9.43 -40.30
C GLY A 394 -20.92 8.70 -39.68
N THR A 395 -21.05 8.21 -38.45
CA THR A 395 -19.98 7.56 -37.68
C THR A 395 -20.09 6.04 -37.64
N LEU A 396 -21.12 5.43 -38.27
CA LEU A 396 -21.35 3.98 -38.19
C LEU A 396 -20.10 3.16 -38.52
N GLN A 397 -19.43 3.49 -39.62
CA GLN A 397 -18.24 2.74 -40.06
C GLN A 397 -17.12 2.81 -39.01
N TYR A 398 -16.99 3.97 -38.35
CA TYR A 398 -16.00 4.19 -37.29
C TYR A 398 -16.28 3.29 -36.08
N GLU A 399 -17.53 3.27 -35.60
CA GLU A 399 -17.95 2.40 -34.49
C GLU A 399 -17.83 0.91 -34.85
N GLU A 400 -18.20 0.50 -36.06
CA GLU A 400 -18.05 -0.88 -36.53
C GLU A 400 -16.58 -1.36 -36.51
N ASN A 401 -15.62 -0.48 -36.81
CA ASN A 401 -14.20 -0.84 -36.74
C ASN A 401 -13.67 -0.89 -35.30
N ILE A 402 -14.20 -0.08 -34.37
CA ILE A 402 -13.86 -0.22 -32.94
C ILE A 402 -14.22 -1.63 -32.49
N ILE A 403 -15.44 -2.08 -32.80
CA ILE A 403 -15.91 -3.44 -32.47
C ILE A 403 -15.01 -4.49 -33.11
N GLU A 404 -14.75 -4.37 -34.41
CA GLU A 404 -13.92 -5.35 -35.12
C GLU A 404 -12.52 -5.46 -34.49
N ASN A 405 -11.89 -4.34 -34.14
CA ASN A 405 -10.58 -4.32 -33.51
C ASN A 405 -10.62 -4.87 -32.09
N TYR A 406 -11.63 -4.49 -31.31
CA TYR A 406 -11.84 -5.01 -29.95
C TYR A 406 -12.00 -6.53 -29.95
N GLN A 407 -12.84 -7.08 -30.83
CA GLN A 407 -13.04 -8.53 -30.93
C GLN A 407 -11.76 -9.27 -31.28
N LYS A 408 -10.96 -8.76 -32.22
CA LYS A 408 -9.66 -9.36 -32.56
C LYS A 408 -8.68 -9.36 -31.38
N LEU A 409 -8.66 -8.29 -30.58
CA LEU A 409 -7.82 -8.21 -29.38
C LEU A 409 -8.29 -9.21 -28.31
N ARG A 410 -9.61 -9.27 -28.05
CA ARG A 410 -10.20 -10.24 -27.11
C ARG A 410 -9.92 -11.69 -27.51
N GLU A 411 -10.05 -12.03 -28.80
CA GLU A 411 -9.73 -13.37 -29.32
C GLU A 411 -8.27 -13.79 -29.05
N LYS A 412 -7.33 -12.85 -29.10
CA LYS A 412 -5.90 -13.13 -28.98
C LYS A 412 -5.45 -13.31 -27.53
N VAL A 413 -5.94 -12.48 -26.61
CA VAL A 413 -5.45 -12.44 -25.23
C VAL A 413 -6.24 -13.38 -24.33
N GLY A 414 -7.54 -13.61 -24.60
CA GLY A 414 -8.34 -14.65 -23.95
C GLY A 414 -8.58 -14.48 -22.44
N ASP A 415 -8.17 -13.36 -21.85
CA ASP A 415 -8.44 -13.01 -20.46
C ASP A 415 -9.81 -12.31 -20.34
N GLU A 416 -10.52 -12.57 -19.25
CA GLU A 416 -11.75 -11.86 -18.92
C GLU A 416 -11.46 -10.50 -18.26
N GLN A 417 -10.28 -10.30 -17.66
CA GLN A 417 -9.95 -9.08 -16.92
C GLN A 417 -9.35 -7.96 -17.78
N ASN A 418 -9.05 -8.22 -19.05
CA ASN A 418 -8.37 -7.26 -19.92
C ASN A 418 -9.29 -6.41 -20.81
N GLN A 419 -10.57 -6.32 -20.46
CA GLN A 419 -11.59 -5.77 -21.36
C GLN A 419 -11.37 -4.28 -21.60
N TYR A 420 -10.93 -3.55 -20.57
CA TYR A 420 -10.75 -2.10 -20.63
C TYR A 420 -9.52 -1.76 -21.48
N SER A 421 -8.38 -2.42 -21.29
CA SER A 421 -7.21 -2.24 -22.16
C SER A 421 -7.52 -2.63 -23.60
N CYS A 422 -8.24 -3.74 -23.85
CA CYS A 422 -8.64 -4.13 -25.20
C CYS A 422 -9.48 -3.05 -25.88
N LEU A 423 -10.41 -2.42 -25.15
CA LEU A 423 -11.19 -1.30 -25.64
C LEU A 423 -10.29 -0.10 -25.95
N THR A 424 -9.42 0.30 -25.03
CA THR A 424 -8.49 1.43 -25.21
C THR A 424 -7.56 1.23 -26.42
N TYR A 425 -7.01 0.02 -26.62
CA TYR A 425 -6.22 -0.30 -27.81
C TYR A 425 -7.07 -0.27 -29.10
N ALA A 426 -8.29 -0.82 -29.07
CA ALA A 426 -9.18 -0.80 -30.23
C ALA A 426 -9.53 0.63 -30.66
N LEU A 427 -9.75 1.52 -29.70
CA LEU A 427 -9.98 2.94 -29.93
C LEU A 427 -8.77 3.61 -30.59
N GLY A 428 -7.57 3.45 -30.01
CA GLY A 428 -6.35 4.03 -30.57
C GLY A 428 -6.02 3.53 -31.98
N ILE A 429 -6.21 2.24 -32.26
CA ILE A 429 -6.01 1.68 -33.61
C ILE A 429 -7.03 2.27 -34.58
N THR A 430 -8.29 2.38 -34.16
CA THR A 430 -9.37 2.88 -35.02
C THR A 430 -9.18 4.36 -35.34
N ASP A 431 -8.79 5.17 -34.33
CA ASP A 431 -8.45 6.58 -34.51
C ASP A 431 -7.36 6.77 -35.57
N LEU A 432 -6.28 5.98 -35.47
CA LEU A 432 -5.16 6.04 -36.40
C LEU A 432 -5.56 5.56 -37.82
N MET A 433 -6.50 4.62 -37.94
CA MET A 433 -7.02 4.14 -39.22
C MET A 433 -7.99 5.10 -39.90
N TYR A 434 -8.90 5.74 -39.15
CA TYR A 434 -9.96 6.57 -39.70
C TYR A 434 -9.53 8.00 -39.97
N PHE A 435 -8.89 8.66 -39.01
CA PHE A 435 -8.71 10.10 -39.07
C PHE A 435 -7.52 10.53 -39.93
N GLY A 436 -6.63 9.61 -40.32
CA GLY A 436 -5.47 9.89 -41.18
C GLY A 436 -4.76 11.19 -40.77
N THR A 437 -4.19 11.93 -41.72
CA THR A 437 -3.71 13.31 -41.49
C THR A 437 -4.75 14.38 -41.83
N GLU A 438 -5.79 14.05 -42.61
CA GLU A 438 -6.67 15.04 -43.26
C GLU A 438 -8.01 15.27 -42.53
N MET A 439 -8.46 14.37 -41.65
CA MET A 439 -9.75 14.47 -40.94
C MET A 439 -9.63 14.53 -39.41
N ARG A 440 -8.43 14.82 -38.87
CA ARG A 440 -8.18 14.83 -37.41
C ARG A 440 -8.99 15.86 -36.60
N GLU A 441 -9.46 16.94 -37.22
CA GLU A 441 -10.30 17.93 -36.55
C GLU A 441 -11.74 17.42 -36.33
N GLU A 442 -12.11 16.29 -36.93
CA GLU A 442 -13.43 15.65 -36.80
C GLU A 442 -13.46 14.50 -35.77
N ALA A 443 -12.33 14.17 -35.15
CA ALA A 443 -12.33 13.26 -34.01
C ALA A 443 -13.17 13.88 -32.89
N SER A 444 -14.23 13.19 -32.47
CA SER A 444 -15.11 13.60 -31.37
C SER A 444 -14.40 13.59 -30.01
N ARG A 445 -13.17 13.07 -29.96
CA ARG A 445 -12.34 12.89 -28.77
C ARG A 445 -11.24 13.94 -28.71
N ARG A 446 -10.95 14.41 -27.49
CA ARG A 446 -9.92 15.43 -27.25
C ARG A 446 -8.55 14.88 -27.62
N THR A 447 -7.80 15.63 -28.42
CA THR A 447 -6.39 15.34 -28.68
C THR A 447 -5.52 15.78 -27.50
N VAL A 448 -4.27 15.31 -27.47
CA VAL A 448 -3.26 15.79 -26.49
C VAL A 448 -3.20 17.31 -26.49
N ASN A 449 -3.21 17.95 -27.67
CA ASN A 449 -3.16 19.41 -27.79
C ASN A 449 -4.40 20.12 -27.17
N ASP A 450 -5.58 19.52 -27.29
CA ASP A 450 -6.82 20.10 -26.76
C ASP A 450 -6.81 20.13 -25.22
N ILE A 451 -6.25 19.09 -24.59
CA ILE A 451 -6.13 18.99 -23.13
C ILE A 451 -5.17 20.04 -22.59
N TYR A 452 -4.06 20.28 -23.28
CA TYR A 452 -3.10 21.35 -22.94
C TYR A 452 -3.54 22.75 -23.42
N GLY A 453 -4.77 22.90 -23.93
CA GLY A 453 -5.39 24.17 -24.29
C GLY A 453 -4.67 24.94 -25.40
N GLY A 454 -3.99 24.24 -26.31
CA GLY A 454 -3.29 24.84 -27.45
C GLY A 454 -2.10 25.77 -27.12
N LYS A 455 -1.73 25.90 -25.85
CA LYS A 455 -0.74 26.91 -25.38
C LYS A 455 0.66 26.36 -25.16
N VAL A 456 0.82 25.04 -25.07
CA VAL A 456 2.08 24.39 -24.68
C VAL A 456 2.61 23.44 -25.77
N ALA A 457 1.73 22.85 -26.58
CA ALA A 457 2.14 21.92 -27.63
C ALA A 457 2.61 22.69 -28.88
N THR A 458 3.84 22.43 -29.29
CA THR A 458 4.31 22.71 -30.65
C THR A 458 3.41 22.00 -31.68
N ASP A 459 3.29 22.54 -32.89
CA ASP A 459 2.52 21.97 -34.03
C ASP A 459 3.12 20.66 -34.57
N LYS A 460 3.33 19.69 -33.67
CA LYS A 460 3.81 18.35 -33.98
C LYS A 460 2.61 17.47 -34.26
N VAL A 461 2.75 16.61 -35.26
CA VAL A 461 1.73 15.65 -35.70
C VAL A 461 1.31 14.76 -34.53
N GLY A 462 2.24 14.36 -33.66
CA GLY A 462 1.93 13.53 -32.49
C GLY A 462 1.02 14.21 -31.47
N ASN A 463 1.16 15.51 -31.24
CA ASN A 463 0.30 16.20 -30.26
C ASN A 463 -1.15 16.33 -30.75
N ARG A 464 -1.45 15.98 -32.00
CA ARG A 464 -2.80 15.88 -32.55
C ARG A 464 -3.37 14.45 -32.47
N LEU A 465 -2.69 13.53 -31.79
CA LEU A 465 -3.21 12.20 -31.48
C LEU A 465 -4.12 12.27 -30.25
N THR A 466 -5.08 11.36 -30.16
CA THR A 466 -5.75 11.01 -28.89
C THR A 466 -4.77 10.30 -27.96
N TYR A 467 -5.13 10.15 -26.68
CA TYR A 467 -4.31 9.44 -25.70
C TYR A 467 -4.13 7.98 -26.09
N GLU A 468 -5.22 7.34 -26.51
CA GLU A 468 -5.26 5.96 -26.98
C GLU A 468 -4.43 5.78 -28.27
N SER A 469 -4.50 6.74 -29.20
CA SER A 469 -3.65 6.72 -30.39
C SER A 469 -2.17 6.87 -30.04
N ALA A 470 -1.84 7.77 -29.09
CA ALA A 470 -0.48 7.97 -28.64
C ALA A 470 0.07 6.70 -27.96
N MET A 471 -0.74 6.05 -27.11
CA MET A 471 -0.44 4.75 -26.49
C MET A 471 -0.05 3.72 -27.54
N VAL A 472 -0.85 3.55 -28.60
CA VAL A 472 -0.58 2.56 -29.68
C VAL A 472 0.74 2.83 -30.39
N VAL A 473 1.05 4.10 -30.69
CA VAL A 473 2.32 4.48 -31.33
C VAL A 473 3.51 4.30 -30.39
N VAL A 474 3.35 4.61 -29.10
CA VAL A 474 4.39 4.42 -28.09
C VAL A 474 4.68 2.94 -27.88
N ALA A 475 3.67 2.09 -27.88
CA ALA A 475 3.84 0.65 -27.73
C ALA A 475 4.72 0.06 -28.87
N ASP A 476 4.54 0.53 -30.11
CA ASP A 476 5.44 0.19 -31.24
C ASP A 476 6.86 0.75 -31.05
N LEU A 477 6.98 1.98 -30.57
CA LEU A 477 8.27 2.62 -30.28
C LEU A 477 9.06 1.83 -29.22
N VAL A 478 8.40 1.42 -28.13
CA VAL A 478 8.98 0.57 -27.07
C VAL A 478 9.38 -0.78 -27.64
N ALA A 479 8.52 -1.43 -28.43
CA ALA A 479 8.84 -2.72 -29.06
C ALA A 479 10.05 -2.65 -30.00
N LYS A 480 10.21 -1.53 -30.72
CA LYS A 480 11.27 -1.35 -31.71
C LYS A 480 12.62 -0.93 -31.14
N TYR A 481 12.62 -0.04 -30.15
CA TYR A 481 13.84 0.59 -29.62
C TYR A 481 14.14 0.23 -28.16
N GLY A 482 13.22 -0.44 -27.47
CA GLY A 482 13.30 -0.69 -26.04
C GLY A 482 12.97 0.54 -25.21
N VAL A 483 12.56 0.33 -23.96
CA VAL A 483 12.20 1.41 -23.03
C VAL A 483 13.40 2.31 -22.71
N ASP A 484 14.60 1.76 -22.62
CA ASP A 484 15.84 2.49 -22.28
C ASP A 484 16.14 3.63 -23.24
N SER A 485 15.89 3.44 -24.53
CA SER A 485 16.09 4.46 -25.56
C SER A 485 15.19 5.69 -25.35
N ILE A 486 14.06 5.51 -24.67
CA ILE A 486 13.11 6.56 -24.37
C ILE A 486 13.48 7.20 -23.03
N ILE A 487 13.62 6.41 -21.97
CA ILE A 487 13.73 6.91 -20.59
C ILE A 487 15.13 7.44 -20.24
N ALA A 488 16.18 7.00 -20.94
CA ALA A 488 17.55 7.47 -20.73
C ALA A 488 17.92 8.68 -21.60
N SER A 489 17.01 9.10 -22.48
CA SER A 489 17.28 10.17 -23.44
C SER A 489 17.60 11.49 -22.75
N LYS A 490 18.58 12.18 -23.32
CA LYS A 490 18.88 13.60 -23.04
C LYS A 490 18.84 14.45 -24.31
N GLY A 491 18.49 13.83 -25.43
CA GLY A 491 18.53 14.39 -26.77
C GLY A 491 17.15 14.84 -27.25
N SER A 492 17.11 15.26 -28.51
CA SER A 492 15.85 15.37 -29.25
C SER A 492 15.45 14.03 -29.84
N PHE A 493 14.16 13.87 -30.19
CA PHE A 493 13.65 12.68 -30.87
C PHE A 493 14.47 12.30 -32.11
N GLU A 494 14.91 13.31 -32.88
CA GLU A 494 15.75 13.10 -34.06
C GLU A 494 17.15 12.57 -33.71
N GLU A 495 17.74 13.03 -32.61
CA GLU A 495 19.05 12.56 -32.17
C GLU A 495 19.00 11.11 -31.67
N ASP A 496 17.94 10.75 -30.96
CA ASP A 496 17.84 9.42 -30.35
C ASP A 496 17.36 8.34 -31.34
N PHE A 497 16.42 8.68 -32.22
CA PHE A 497 15.78 7.72 -33.12
C PHE A 497 16.18 7.88 -34.60
N GLY A 498 17.01 8.87 -34.93
CA GLY A 498 17.53 9.10 -36.28
C GLY A 498 16.49 9.59 -37.29
N MET A 499 15.32 10.04 -36.83
CA MET A 499 14.25 10.65 -37.64
C MET A 499 13.41 11.58 -36.78
N THR A 500 12.69 12.50 -37.38
CA THR A 500 11.77 13.37 -36.62
C THR A 500 10.57 12.58 -36.11
N SER A 501 9.94 13.05 -35.01
CA SER A 501 8.72 12.45 -34.47
C SER A 501 7.58 12.42 -35.49
N ASN A 502 7.45 13.49 -36.29
CA ASN A 502 6.48 13.55 -37.39
C ASN A 502 6.73 12.46 -38.45
N GLU A 503 7.97 12.26 -38.87
CA GLU A 503 8.32 11.21 -39.83
C GLU A 503 8.04 9.82 -39.26
N TYR A 504 8.37 9.58 -37.98
CA TYR A 504 8.08 8.31 -37.31
C TYR A 504 6.58 8.00 -37.33
N ILE A 505 5.76 8.95 -36.84
CA ILE A 505 4.31 8.78 -36.72
C ILE A 505 3.67 8.63 -38.10
N GLN A 506 4.10 9.42 -39.09
CA GLN A 506 3.58 9.32 -40.45
C GLN A 506 3.93 7.96 -41.05
N ASN A 507 5.17 7.48 -40.88
CA ASN A 507 5.56 6.15 -41.34
C ASN A 507 4.74 5.05 -40.65
N TYR A 508 4.45 5.18 -39.37
CA TYR A 508 3.61 4.22 -38.65
C TYR A 508 2.19 4.14 -39.23
N ILE A 509 1.57 5.30 -39.46
CA ILE A 509 0.23 5.43 -40.04
C ILE A 509 0.20 4.90 -41.49
N ASP A 510 1.15 5.33 -42.33
CA ASP A 510 1.19 5.01 -43.76
C ASP A 510 1.47 3.52 -44.01
N ASN A 511 2.31 2.91 -43.19
CA ASN A 511 2.65 1.49 -43.31
C ASN A 511 1.68 0.58 -42.55
N LYS A 512 0.66 1.14 -41.88
CA LYS A 512 -0.36 0.41 -41.11
C LYS A 512 0.25 -0.61 -40.15
N ALA A 513 1.32 -0.23 -39.45
CA ALA A 513 2.06 -1.10 -38.55
C ALA A 513 1.33 -1.42 -37.22
N PHE A 514 0.00 -1.25 -37.17
CA PHE A 514 -0.87 -1.66 -36.06
C PHE A 514 -0.90 -3.20 -35.84
N MET A 515 -0.29 -3.96 -36.77
CA MET A 515 -0.39 -5.42 -36.83
C MET A 515 0.40 -6.16 -35.75
N HIS A 516 1.37 -5.57 -35.06
CA HIS A 516 2.04 -6.29 -33.96
C HIS A 516 1.06 -6.69 -32.84
N PHE A 517 -0.01 -5.92 -32.65
CA PHE A 517 -1.10 -6.23 -31.73
C PHE A 517 -2.13 -7.19 -32.32
N LEU A 518 -2.38 -7.13 -33.64
CA LEU A 518 -3.49 -7.83 -34.33
C LEU A 518 -3.10 -9.00 -35.26
N GLY A 519 -1.83 -9.39 -35.38
CA GLY A 519 -1.33 -10.55 -36.15
C GLY A 519 0.12 -10.91 -35.77
N GLU A 520 0.70 -12.06 -36.11
CA GLU A 520 0.42 -13.02 -37.20
C GLU A 520 -0.87 -13.84 -37.12
#